data_AF-A0A316EZX2-F1
#
_entry.id   AF-A0A316EZX2-F1
#
_cell.length_a   1.000
_cell.length_b   1.000
_cell.length_c   1.000
_cell.angle_alpha   90.00
_cell.angle_beta   90.00
_cell.angle_gamma   90.00
#
_symmetry.space_group_name_H-M   'P 1'
#
loop_
_entity.id
_entity.type
_entity.pdbx_description
1 polymer ?
#
loop_
_entity_poly.entity_id
_entity_poly.type
_entity_poly.pdbx_seq_one_letter_code
_entity_poly.pdbx_strand_id
1 'polypeptide(L)'
;MFVFIFVIQEYAQNSQLLKGWLFCFNIKSTRIKMAKKEHYYTQFESERFYHIYNRTIDKGKLFTNEGNYAFFLKKYDEYLSGFLDTYAYCLLGNHFHLLVKVLPESTVRENLQKFESFNSAKILAQKTISKEKTIHDIISHQLKKFFQSYSMAYNKQQDRIGTLFQKPFKRALVDNEKYFTNMVYYIHANPQKHGIVSDFREYQWSSFKRILIEKPSKLKKSEVLEWFGNREHYLHFHNINNGFNFPENWNLDE
;
A
#
# COMPACT_ATOMS: atom_id res chain seq x y z
N MET A 1 -6.25 -11.91 -45.12
CA MET A 1 -7.23 -12.47 -44.16
C MET A 1 -6.99 -13.98 -43.99
N PHE A 2 -5.80 -14.43 -43.57
CA PHE A 2 -5.54 -15.87 -43.31
C PHE A 2 -4.35 -16.14 -42.35
N VAL A 3 -3.86 -15.11 -41.63
CA VAL A 3 -2.78 -15.27 -40.63
C VAL A 3 -3.30 -15.02 -39.20
N PHE A 4 -4.58 -14.65 -39.03
CA PHE A 4 -5.16 -14.27 -37.74
C PHE A 4 -5.81 -15.43 -36.96
N ILE A 5 -5.91 -16.63 -37.53
CA ILE A 5 -6.67 -17.73 -36.92
C ILE A 5 -5.77 -18.67 -36.09
N PHE A 6 -4.46 -18.76 -36.37
CA PHE A 6 -3.58 -19.71 -35.67
C PHE A 6 -3.11 -19.27 -34.28
N VAL A 7 -3.17 -17.98 -33.94
CA VAL A 7 -2.77 -17.49 -32.61
C VAL A 7 -3.88 -17.69 -31.57
N ILE A 8 -5.13 -17.93 -31.99
CA ILE A 8 -6.27 -18.02 -31.06
C ILE A 8 -6.30 -19.37 -30.31
N GLN A 9 -5.67 -20.42 -30.83
CA GLN A 9 -5.81 -21.76 -30.28
C GLN A 9 -4.86 -22.05 -29.10
N GLU A 10 -3.76 -21.30 -28.97
CA GLU A 10 -2.79 -21.45 -27.86
C GLU A 10 -3.14 -20.56 -26.65
N TYR A 11 -3.88 -19.47 -26.85
CA TYR A 11 -4.32 -18.55 -25.79
C TYR A 11 -5.52 -19.05 -24.96
N ALA A 12 -6.20 -20.11 -25.42
CA ALA A 12 -7.43 -20.60 -24.79
C ALA A 12 -7.22 -21.43 -23.51
N GLN A 13 -5.98 -21.68 -23.08
CA GLN A 13 -5.70 -22.52 -21.90
C GLN A 13 -5.50 -21.74 -20.59
N ASN A 14 -5.47 -20.41 -20.59
CA ASN A 14 -5.21 -19.63 -19.37
C ASN A 14 -6.35 -18.65 -19.03
N SER A 15 -7.33 -19.15 -18.27
CA SER A 15 -8.56 -18.42 -17.91
C SER A 15 -8.34 -17.17 -17.04
N GLN A 16 -7.17 -17.00 -16.43
CA GLN A 16 -6.78 -15.82 -15.66
C GLN A 16 -6.31 -14.66 -16.55
N LEU A 17 -5.59 -14.96 -17.65
CA LEU A 17 -5.05 -13.94 -18.58
C LEU A 17 -6.14 -13.31 -19.46
N LEU A 18 -7.14 -14.10 -19.86
CA LEU A 18 -8.31 -13.61 -20.61
C LEU A 18 -9.18 -12.64 -19.79
N LYS A 19 -9.23 -12.81 -18.45
CA LYS A 19 -10.00 -11.91 -17.56
C LYS A 19 -9.34 -10.53 -17.44
N GLY A 20 -8.02 -10.46 -17.32
CA GLY A 20 -7.28 -9.20 -17.31
C GLY A 20 -7.40 -8.41 -18.62
N TRP A 21 -7.43 -9.12 -19.75
CA TRP A 21 -7.53 -8.53 -21.09
C TRP A 21 -8.91 -7.91 -21.37
N LEU A 22 -10.00 -8.62 -21.07
CA LEU A 22 -11.37 -8.09 -21.19
C LEU A 22 -11.66 -6.94 -20.20
N PHE A 23 -11.01 -6.94 -19.04
CA PHE A 23 -11.23 -5.93 -18.01
C PHE A 23 -10.68 -4.54 -18.39
N CYS A 24 -9.52 -4.49 -19.06
CA CYS A 24 -8.93 -3.21 -19.51
C CYS A 24 -9.75 -2.53 -20.62
N PHE A 25 -10.48 -3.30 -21.45
CA PHE A 25 -11.27 -2.77 -22.56
C PHE A 25 -12.69 -2.32 -22.17
N ASN A 26 -13.27 -2.86 -21.09
CA ASN A 26 -14.68 -2.66 -20.75
C ASN A 26 -14.92 -1.61 -19.63
N ILE A 27 -14.08 -0.58 -19.58
CA ILE A 27 -14.19 0.54 -18.62
C ILE A 27 -15.16 1.61 -19.14
N LYS A 28 -16.35 1.21 -19.60
CA LYS A 28 -17.47 2.15 -19.81
C LYS A 28 -18.67 1.71 -18.97
N SER A 29 -19.01 2.56 -18.01
CA SER A 29 -20.30 2.61 -17.33
C SER A 29 -20.71 1.40 -16.48
N THR A 30 -20.10 1.28 -15.29
CA THR A 30 -20.79 0.68 -14.13
C THR A 30 -20.51 1.54 -12.91
N ARG A 31 -21.57 2.06 -12.29
CA ARG A 31 -21.54 2.91 -11.09
C ARG A 31 -20.92 2.12 -9.94
N ILE A 32 -19.69 2.47 -9.56
CA ILE A 32 -18.90 1.73 -8.57
C ILE A 32 -19.30 2.21 -7.17
N LYS A 33 -19.68 1.30 -6.28
CA LYS A 33 -19.71 1.58 -4.83
C LYS A 33 -18.28 1.44 -4.29
N MET A 34 -17.52 2.52 -4.29
CA MET A 34 -16.16 2.58 -3.75
C MET A 34 -16.18 3.01 -2.28
N ALA A 35 -15.07 2.82 -1.57
CA ALA A 35 -14.95 3.15 -0.15
C ALA A 35 -15.39 4.60 0.14
N LYS A 36 -16.61 4.72 0.68
CA LYS A 36 -17.08 5.90 1.39
C LYS A 36 -16.32 6.05 2.71
N LYS A 37 -16.31 7.27 3.28
CA LYS A 37 -15.62 7.63 4.53
C LYS A 37 -15.91 6.65 5.70
N GLU A 38 -17.07 6.01 5.68
CA GLU A 38 -17.54 4.98 6.62
C GLU A 38 -16.73 3.66 6.61
N HIS A 39 -15.88 3.41 5.61
CA HIS A 39 -15.08 2.18 5.49
C HIS A 39 -13.63 2.29 6.03
N TYR A 40 -13.24 3.43 6.64
CA TYR A 40 -11.85 3.70 6.98
C TYR A 40 -11.27 3.05 8.24
N TYR A 41 -12.02 2.15 8.87
CA TYR A 41 -11.60 1.50 10.12
C TYR A 41 -11.89 -0.01 10.14
N THR A 42 -11.83 -0.66 8.97
CA THR A 42 -12.02 -2.11 8.84
C THR A 42 -10.97 -2.90 9.63
N GLN A 43 -11.36 -3.93 10.38
CA GLN A 43 -10.35 -4.79 11.04
C GLN A 43 -9.45 -5.49 10.01
N PHE A 44 -8.22 -5.80 10.42
CA PHE A 44 -7.30 -6.54 9.55
C PHE A 44 -7.60 -8.03 9.65
N GLU A 45 -7.72 -8.66 8.50
CA GLU A 45 -7.90 -10.09 8.32
C GLU A 45 -6.70 -10.64 7.54
N SER A 46 -6.34 -11.89 7.82
CA SER A 46 -5.30 -12.63 7.10
C SER A 46 -5.59 -12.63 5.60
N GLU A 47 -4.54 -12.47 4.77
CA GLU A 47 -4.61 -12.59 3.31
C GLU A 47 -5.54 -11.62 2.58
N ARG A 48 -6.05 -10.58 3.28
CA ARG A 48 -6.83 -9.50 2.68
C ARG A 48 -5.97 -8.29 2.34
N PHE A 49 -6.41 -7.54 1.33
CA PHE A 49 -5.76 -6.31 0.88
C PHE A 49 -6.33 -5.08 1.59
N TYR A 50 -5.47 -4.13 1.91
CA TYR A 50 -5.86 -2.87 2.53
C TYR A 50 -5.12 -1.69 1.93
N HIS A 51 -5.86 -0.61 1.71
CA HIS A 51 -5.29 0.72 1.57
C HIS A 51 -5.08 1.32 2.96
N ILE A 52 -3.84 1.62 3.32
CA ILE A 52 -3.48 2.30 4.57
C ILE A 52 -3.07 3.73 4.24
N TYR A 53 -3.61 4.68 5.00
CA TYR A 53 -3.31 6.10 4.88
C TYR A 53 -3.12 6.71 6.27
N ASN A 54 -2.10 7.57 6.39
CA ASN A 54 -2.01 8.49 7.51
C ASN A 54 -1.28 9.78 7.11
N ARG A 55 -1.52 10.82 7.90
CA ARG A 55 -0.93 12.14 7.73
C ARG A 55 -0.46 12.71 9.06
N THR A 56 0.32 13.77 8.99
CA THR A 56 0.69 14.57 10.16
C THR A 56 -0.50 15.34 10.73
N ILE A 57 -0.44 15.64 12.03
CA ILE A 57 -1.32 16.64 12.64
C ILE A 57 -1.12 18.00 11.93
N ASP A 58 -2.21 18.77 11.83
CA ASP A 58 -2.24 20.10 11.21
C ASP A 58 -1.69 20.18 9.77
N LYS A 59 -1.66 19.04 9.06
CA LYS A 59 -1.10 18.93 7.71
C LYS A 59 0.37 19.36 7.60
N GLY A 60 1.11 19.38 8.72
CA GLY A 60 2.52 19.78 8.79
C GLY A 60 3.46 18.83 8.02
N LYS A 61 4.74 19.17 7.91
CA LYS A 61 5.69 18.33 7.17
C LYS A 61 5.88 16.97 7.87
N LEU A 62 5.77 15.89 7.11
CA LEU A 62 6.16 14.53 7.48
C LEU A 62 7.61 14.25 7.09
N PHE A 63 8.04 14.83 5.97
CA PHE A 63 9.39 14.73 5.44
C PHE A 63 9.94 16.13 5.20
N THR A 64 11.06 16.46 5.84
CA THR A 64 11.73 17.76 5.73
C THR A 64 12.95 17.73 4.81
N ASN A 65 13.48 16.53 4.53
CA ASN A 65 14.61 16.26 3.66
C ASN A 65 14.52 14.83 3.10
N GLU A 66 15.34 14.50 2.11
CA GLU A 66 15.38 13.17 1.47
C GLU A 66 15.72 12.03 2.45
N GLY A 67 16.57 12.30 3.43
CA GLY A 67 16.93 11.34 4.48
C GLY A 67 15.71 10.87 5.29
N ASN A 68 14.70 11.74 5.47
CA ASN A 68 13.45 11.36 6.14
C ASN A 68 12.67 10.29 5.38
N TYR A 69 12.57 10.40 4.05
CA TYR A 69 11.87 9.42 3.22
C TYR A 69 12.56 8.05 3.27
N ALA A 70 13.89 8.03 3.12
CA ALA A 70 14.67 6.80 3.22
C ALA A 70 14.55 6.16 4.61
N PHE A 71 14.61 6.98 5.68
CA PHE A 71 14.47 6.50 7.05
C PHE A 71 13.05 5.96 7.34
N PHE A 72 12.02 6.59 6.78
CA PHE A 72 10.64 6.10 6.89
C PHE A 72 10.49 4.72 6.25
N LEU A 73 11.01 4.52 5.03
CA LEU A 73 11.00 3.20 4.38
C LEU A 73 11.84 2.17 5.14
N LYS A 74 12.96 2.57 5.73
CA LYS A 74 13.75 1.70 6.61
C LYS A 74 12.95 1.25 7.83
N LYS A 75 12.26 2.17 8.51
CA LYS A 75 11.41 1.83 9.66
C LYS A 75 10.18 1.04 9.24
N TYR A 76 9.60 1.31 8.07
CA TYR A 76 8.54 0.49 7.51
C TYR A 76 9.00 -0.96 7.39
N ASP A 77 10.17 -1.16 6.78
CA ASP A 77 10.75 -2.49 6.60
C ASP A 77 10.99 -3.23 7.92
N GLU A 78 11.56 -2.53 8.90
CA GLU A 78 11.89 -3.05 10.23
C GLU A 78 10.67 -3.57 10.99
N TYR A 79 9.51 -2.90 10.89
CA TYR A 79 8.33 -3.25 11.68
C TYR A 79 7.24 -3.99 10.91
N LEU A 80 7.16 -3.84 9.58
CA LEU A 80 5.96 -4.22 8.83
C LEU A 80 6.21 -5.28 7.77
N SER A 81 7.41 -5.41 7.21
CA SER A 81 7.66 -6.39 6.14
C SER A 81 7.66 -7.85 6.61
N GLY A 82 7.70 -8.10 7.92
CA GLY A 82 7.43 -9.43 8.50
C GLY A 82 5.93 -9.75 8.64
N PHE A 83 5.04 -8.83 8.29
CA PHE A 83 3.60 -8.96 8.55
C PHE A 83 2.74 -8.60 7.33
N LEU A 84 3.28 -7.80 6.41
CA LEU A 84 2.58 -7.24 5.28
C LEU A 84 3.40 -7.42 4.00
N ASP A 85 2.73 -7.87 2.94
CA ASP A 85 3.22 -7.75 1.57
C ASP A 85 2.85 -6.39 1.01
N THR A 86 3.78 -5.72 0.33
CA THR A 86 3.58 -4.36 -0.22
C THR A 86 3.43 -4.37 -1.73
N TYR A 87 2.33 -3.83 -2.24
CA TYR A 87 2.01 -3.78 -3.67
C TYR A 87 2.21 -2.38 -4.26
N ALA A 88 1.85 -1.32 -3.53
CA ALA A 88 2.12 0.04 -3.93
C ALA A 88 2.32 0.97 -2.74
N TYR A 89 3.08 2.05 -2.91
CA TYR A 89 3.19 3.14 -1.95
C TYR A 89 3.42 4.48 -2.63
N CYS A 90 3.06 5.56 -1.92
CA CYS A 90 3.48 6.91 -2.26
C CYS A 90 3.68 7.71 -0.96
N LEU A 91 4.83 8.36 -0.83
CA LEU A 91 5.18 9.22 0.30
C LEU A 91 5.11 10.68 -0.16
N LEU A 92 4.19 11.45 0.41
CA LEU A 92 3.97 12.87 0.12
C LEU A 92 4.49 13.71 1.27
N GLY A 93 4.73 15.01 1.04
CA GLY A 93 5.38 15.89 2.02
C GLY A 93 4.77 15.88 3.43
N ASN A 94 3.46 15.62 3.58
CA ASN A 94 2.76 15.58 4.87
C ASN A 94 1.94 14.29 5.13
N HIS A 95 1.92 13.34 4.22
CA HIS A 95 1.13 12.11 4.35
C HIS A 95 1.68 10.98 3.48
N PHE A 96 1.15 9.78 3.63
CA PHE A 96 1.56 8.64 2.81
C PHE A 96 0.39 7.70 2.53
N HIS A 97 0.52 6.92 1.45
CA HIS A 97 -0.39 5.86 1.07
C HIS A 97 0.37 4.54 0.91
N LEU A 98 -0.26 3.44 1.34
CA LEU A 98 0.24 2.08 1.16
C LEU A 98 -0.90 1.19 0.68
N LEU A 99 -0.62 0.34 -0.30
CA LEU A 99 -1.46 -0.81 -0.65
C LEU A 99 -0.73 -2.08 -0.22
N VAL A 100 -1.32 -2.79 0.74
CA VAL A 100 -0.70 -3.95 1.38
C VAL A 100 -1.65 -5.14 1.39
N LYS A 101 -1.09 -6.35 1.47
CA LYS A 101 -1.81 -7.57 1.84
C LYS A 101 -1.29 -8.07 3.17
N VAL A 102 -2.18 -8.47 4.07
CA VAL A 102 -1.78 -9.12 5.32
C VAL A 102 -1.25 -10.52 4.99
N LEU A 103 -0.09 -10.88 5.55
CA LEU A 103 0.47 -12.22 5.38
C LEU A 103 -0.46 -13.30 5.97
N PRO A 104 -0.30 -14.57 5.57
CA PRO A 104 -1.02 -15.69 6.18
C PRO A 104 -0.88 -15.68 7.71
N GLU A 105 -1.96 -16.00 8.41
CA GLU A 105 -2.02 -15.99 9.86
C GLU A 105 -0.89 -16.80 10.52
N SER A 106 -0.57 -17.97 9.97
CA SER A 106 0.56 -18.79 10.43
C SER A 106 1.89 -18.02 10.38
N THR A 107 2.18 -17.36 9.26
CA THR A 107 3.39 -16.54 9.08
C THR A 107 3.40 -15.32 10.00
N VAL A 108 2.25 -14.64 10.16
CA VAL A 108 2.10 -13.50 11.08
C VAL A 108 2.43 -13.92 12.53
N ARG A 109 1.90 -15.06 12.97
CA ARG A 109 2.13 -15.59 14.33
C ARG A 109 3.56 -16.05 14.54
N GLU A 110 4.14 -16.76 13.57
CA GLU A 110 5.56 -17.17 13.60
C GLU A 110 6.49 -15.95 13.71
N ASN A 111 6.25 -14.92 12.89
CA ASN A 111 7.07 -13.71 12.91
C ASN A 111 6.89 -12.94 14.22
N LEU A 112 5.68 -12.86 14.78
CA LEU A 112 5.47 -12.25 16.09
C LEU A 112 6.32 -12.93 17.18
N GLN A 113 6.35 -14.26 17.21
CA GLN A 113 7.15 -15.01 18.19
C GLN A 113 8.65 -14.71 18.04
N LYS A 114 9.16 -14.66 16.80
CA LYS A 114 10.56 -14.27 16.55
C LYS A 114 10.84 -12.87 17.10
N PHE A 115 10.01 -11.88 16.78
CA PHE A 115 10.16 -10.50 17.25
C PHE A 115 10.11 -10.37 18.78
N GLU A 116 9.29 -11.17 19.47
CA GLU A 116 9.19 -11.15 20.93
C GLU A 116 10.37 -11.88 21.59
N SER A 117 10.87 -12.97 20.99
CA SER A 117 12.01 -13.76 21.50
C SER A 117 13.34 -13.01 21.49
N PHE A 118 13.59 -12.15 20.49
CA PHE A 118 14.78 -11.31 20.43
C PHE A 118 14.76 -10.17 21.47
N ASN A 119 13.61 -9.82 22.03
CA ASN A 119 13.47 -8.80 23.06
C ASN A 119 13.43 -9.45 24.45
N SER A 120 14.55 -10.06 24.84
CA SER A 120 14.73 -10.93 26.02
C SER A 120 14.38 -10.30 27.38
N ALA A 121 14.08 -8.99 27.45
CA ALA A 121 13.68 -8.30 28.68
C ALA A 121 12.18 -8.41 29.04
N LYS A 122 11.34 -9.01 28.18
CA LYS A 122 9.86 -9.01 28.36
C LYS A 122 9.23 -10.38 28.63
N ILE A 123 10.04 -11.43 28.70
CA ILE A 123 9.58 -12.82 28.86
C ILE A 123 9.05 -13.07 30.28
N LEU A 124 9.57 -12.38 31.30
CA LEU A 124 9.17 -12.63 32.69
C LEU A 124 7.86 -11.95 33.13
N ALA A 125 7.41 -10.90 32.43
CA ALA A 125 6.25 -10.09 32.84
C ALA A 125 4.92 -10.49 32.18
N GLN A 126 4.91 -11.43 31.22
CA GLN A 126 3.72 -11.83 30.45
C GLN A 126 3.09 -13.16 30.90
N LYS A 127 3.48 -13.65 32.08
CA LYS A 127 2.93 -14.90 32.67
C LYS A 127 1.49 -14.76 33.20
N THR A 128 0.80 -13.66 32.88
CA THR A 128 -0.60 -13.40 33.22
C THR A 128 -1.45 -13.55 31.97
N ILE A 129 -2.26 -14.62 31.94
CA ILE A 129 -3.35 -14.95 31.00
C ILE A 129 -3.67 -13.81 30.01
N SER A 130 -2.88 -13.69 28.94
CA SER A 130 -3.16 -12.71 27.90
C SER A 130 -4.06 -13.37 26.87
N LYS A 131 -5.29 -12.88 26.73
CA LYS A 131 -6.19 -13.20 25.61
C LYS A 131 -5.39 -13.24 24.31
N GLU A 132 -5.56 -14.31 23.53
CA GLU A 132 -4.86 -14.46 22.25
C GLU A 132 -5.09 -13.22 21.38
N LYS A 133 -4.00 -12.58 20.94
CA LYS A 133 -4.08 -11.38 20.10
C LYS A 133 -4.64 -11.77 18.73
N THR A 134 -5.65 -11.03 18.27
CA THR A 134 -6.19 -11.19 16.91
C THR A 134 -5.17 -10.69 15.86
N ILE A 135 -5.32 -11.09 14.59
CA ILE A 135 -4.54 -10.51 13.48
C ILE A 135 -4.63 -8.99 13.49
N HIS A 136 -5.84 -8.45 13.70
CA HIS A 136 -6.04 -7.01 13.81
C HIS A 136 -5.20 -6.36 14.92
N ASP A 137 -5.15 -6.97 16.10
CA ASP A 137 -4.35 -6.45 17.21
C ASP A 137 -2.85 -6.48 16.89
N ILE A 138 -2.37 -7.56 16.27
CA ILE A 138 -0.96 -7.74 15.92
C ILE A 138 -0.53 -6.67 14.90
N ILE A 139 -1.24 -6.56 13.78
CA ILE A 139 -0.90 -5.60 12.71
C ILE A 139 -1.01 -4.16 13.21
N SER A 140 -2.08 -3.84 13.95
CA SER A 140 -2.27 -2.50 14.51
C SER A 140 -1.19 -2.14 15.53
N HIS A 141 -0.71 -3.12 16.31
CA HIS A 141 0.40 -2.93 17.23
C HIS A 141 1.73 -2.65 16.51
N GLN A 142 2.02 -3.36 15.41
CA GLN A 142 3.23 -3.12 14.62
C GLN A 142 3.19 -1.76 13.91
N LEU A 143 2.05 -1.37 13.34
CA LEU A 143 1.85 -0.02 12.79
C LEU A 143 2.06 1.06 13.85
N LYS A 144 1.58 0.85 15.06
CA LYS A 144 1.81 1.76 16.19
C LYS A 144 3.30 1.88 16.51
N LYS A 145 4.04 0.77 16.60
CA LYS A 145 5.50 0.78 16.83
C LYS A 145 6.24 1.52 15.72
N PHE A 146 5.88 1.26 14.47
CA PHE A 146 6.41 1.96 13.30
C PHE A 146 6.22 3.47 13.41
N PHE A 147 4.99 3.93 13.64
CA PHE A 147 4.70 5.37 13.77
C PHE A 147 5.43 6.01 14.95
N GLN A 148 5.50 5.31 16.09
CA GLN A 148 6.21 5.79 17.27
C GLN A 148 7.71 5.95 17.00
N SER A 149 8.34 4.92 16.43
CA SER A 149 9.77 4.90 16.10
C SER A 149 10.15 6.05 15.16
N TYR A 150 9.37 6.25 14.10
CA TYR A 150 9.58 7.37 13.19
C TYR A 150 9.33 8.73 13.86
N SER A 151 8.23 8.86 14.62
CA SER A 151 7.89 10.12 15.31
C SER A 151 8.98 10.54 16.29
N MET A 152 9.57 9.60 17.03
CA MET A 152 10.66 9.89 17.97
C MET A 152 11.90 10.44 17.26
N ALA A 153 12.30 9.82 16.15
CA ALA A 153 13.43 10.30 15.34
C ALA A 153 13.16 11.67 14.73
N TYR A 154 11.97 11.87 14.15
CA TYR A 154 11.54 13.15 13.59
C TYR A 154 11.52 14.25 14.66
N ASN A 155 10.93 13.97 15.83
CA ASN A 155 10.86 14.90 16.96
C ASN A 155 12.23 15.33 17.43
N LYS A 156 13.14 14.37 17.60
CA LYS A 156 14.53 14.65 17.96
C LYS A 156 15.22 15.52 16.90
N GLN A 157 15.00 15.25 15.61
CA GLN A 157 15.60 16.02 14.52
C GLN A 157 15.08 17.45 14.43
N GLN A 158 13.80 17.67 14.72
CA GLN A 158 13.12 18.97 14.57
C GLN A 158 12.99 19.73 15.91
N ASP A 159 13.67 19.27 16.96
CA ASP A 159 13.55 19.81 18.33
C ASP A 159 12.08 20.00 18.79
N ARG A 160 11.26 18.98 18.53
CA ARG A 160 9.81 19.02 18.75
C ARG A 160 9.40 17.98 19.80
N ILE A 161 8.34 18.29 20.53
CA ILE A 161 7.64 17.35 21.41
C ILE A 161 6.22 17.03 20.90
N GLY A 162 5.65 15.92 21.36
CA GLY A 162 4.26 15.56 21.08
C GLY A 162 4.05 14.64 19.88
N THR A 163 2.78 14.52 19.47
CA THR A 163 2.35 13.56 18.44
C THR A 163 2.69 14.07 17.04
N LEU A 164 3.18 13.21 16.14
CA LEU A 164 3.39 13.54 14.74
C LEU A 164 2.17 13.20 13.87
N PHE A 165 1.68 11.96 13.97
CA PHE A 165 0.63 11.44 13.11
C PHE A 165 -0.78 11.64 13.66
N GLN A 166 -1.75 11.81 12.77
CA GLN A 166 -3.16 11.75 13.13
C GLN A 166 -3.54 10.35 13.66
N LYS A 167 -4.49 10.34 14.59
CA LYS A 167 -5.03 9.13 15.22
C LYS A 167 -6.56 9.15 15.15
N PRO A 168 -7.20 7.99 14.88
CA PRO A 168 -6.59 6.75 14.39
C PRO A 168 -6.06 6.89 12.95
N PHE A 169 -5.10 6.04 12.57
CA PHE A 169 -4.72 5.90 11.16
C PHE A 169 -5.87 5.27 10.37
N LYS A 170 -5.97 5.60 9.08
CA LYS A 170 -7.03 5.10 8.21
C LYS A 170 -6.62 3.80 7.53
N ARG A 171 -7.55 2.86 7.41
CA ARG A 171 -7.39 1.59 6.69
C ARG A 171 -8.71 1.19 6.03
N ALA A 172 -8.68 0.93 4.73
CA ALA A 172 -9.86 0.50 3.98
C ALA A 172 -9.59 -0.85 3.32
N LEU A 173 -10.49 -1.82 3.50
CA LEU A 173 -10.46 -3.11 2.81
C LEU A 173 -10.55 -2.89 1.29
N VAL A 174 -9.68 -3.56 0.54
CA VAL A 174 -9.71 -3.64 -0.92
C VAL A 174 -10.16 -5.06 -1.28
N ASP A 175 -11.45 -5.21 -1.58
CA ASP A 175 -12.14 -6.51 -1.64
C ASP A 175 -12.41 -7.02 -3.07
N ASN A 176 -12.06 -6.24 -4.10
CA ASN A 176 -12.30 -6.60 -5.49
C ASN A 176 -11.21 -6.10 -6.43
N GLU A 177 -11.12 -6.74 -7.60
CA GLU A 177 -10.01 -6.51 -8.53
C GLU A 177 -10.01 -5.11 -9.13
N LYS A 178 -11.20 -4.59 -9.47
CA LYS A 178 -11.36 -3.22 -9.96
C LYS A 178 -10.84 -2.21 -8.96
N TYR A 179 -11.16 -2.41 -7.68
CA TYR A 179 -10.72 -1.52 -6.62
C TYR A 179 -9.20 -1.60 -6.43
N PHE A 180 -8.62 -2.80 -6.46
CA PHE A 180 -7.17 -2.97 -6.41
C PHE A 180 -6.46 -2.21 -7.55
N THR A 181 -6.87 -2.42 -8.80
CA THR A 181 -6.25 -1.79 -9.98
C THR A 181 -6.33 -0.27 -9.90
N ASN A 182 -7.50 0.26 -9.56
CA ASN A 182 -7.67 1.71 -9.41
C ASN A 182 -6.88 2.26 -8.21
N MET A 183 -6.74 1.49 -7.12
CA MET A 183 -5.99 1.90 -5.93
C MET A 183 -4.48 1.99 -6.22
N VAL A 184 -3.91 1.03 -6.98
CA VAL A 184 -2.53 1.12 -7.44
C VAL A 184 -2.29 2.42 -8.20
N TYR A 185 -3.17 2.74 -9.17
CA TYR A 185 -3.08 3.98 -9.93
C TYR A 185 -3.28 5.22 -9.04
N TYR A 186 -4.28 5.23 -8.16
CA TYR A 186 -4.55 6.34 -7.22
C TYR A 186 -3.31 6.71 -6.42
N ILE A 187 -2.67 5.69 -5.84
CA ILE A 187 -1.47 5.87 -5.02
C ILE A 187 -0.36 6.48 -5.84
N HIS A 188 -0.11 5.99 -7.05
CA HIS A 188 0.93 6.53 -7.91
C HIS A 188 0.63 7.95 -8.38
N ALA A 189 -0.62 8.26 -8.73
CA ALA A 189 -1.05 9.55 -9.25
C ALA A 189 -1.23 10.64 -8.18
N ASN A 190 -1.15 10.29 -6.90
CA ASN A 190 -1.39 11.18 -5.77
C ASN A 190 -0.48 12.45 -5.76
N PRO A 191 0.83 12.38 -6.09
CA PRO A 191 1.68 13.57 -6.19
C PRO A 191 1.18 14.60 -7.23
N GLN A 192 0.69 14.11 -8.38
CA GLN A 192 0.12 14.97 -9.42
C GLN A 192 -1.26 15.49 -9.03
N LYS A 193 -2.09 14.66 -8.39
CA LYS A 193 -3.39 15.05 -7.83
C LYS A 193 -3.27 16.25 -6.87
N HIS A 194 -2.23 16.26 -6.02
CA HIS A 194 -1.95 17.35 -5.07
C HIS A 194 -1.11 18.49 -5.66
N GLY A 195 -0.85 18.50 -6.97
CA GLY A 195 -0.08 19.54 -7.63
C GLY A 195 1.40 19.61 -7.23
N ILE A 196 1.96 18.54 -6.67
CA ILE A 196 3.38 18.48 -6.26
C ILE A 196 4.30 18.37 -7.48
N VAL A 197 3.85 17.62 -8.50
CA VAL A 197 4.56 17.43 -9.77
C VAL A 197 3.57 17.46 -10.92
N SER A 198 4.02 17.88 -12.11
CA SER A 198 3.20 17.84 -13.33
C SER A 198 2.97 16.43 -13.85
N ASP A 199 3.92 15.53 -13.61
CA ASP A 199 3.87 14.13 -14.01
C ASP A 199 4.24 13.23 -12.83
N PHE A 200 3.27 12.49 -12.29
CA PHE A 200 3.50 11.59 -11.17
C PHE A 200 4.49 10.47 -11.49
N ARG A 201 4.65 10.12 -12.77
CA ARG A 201 5.54 9.05 -13.21
C ARG A 201 6.99 9.39 -12.91
N GLU A 202 7.31 10.68 -12.79
CA GLU A 202 8.63 11.20 -12.44
C GLU A 202 8.87 11.32 -10.92
N TYR A 203 7.85 11.13 -10.09
CA TYR A 203 7.97 11.30 -8.64
C TYR A 203 8.76 10.17 -7.99
N GLN A 204 9.90 10.52 -7.38
CA GLN A 204 10.86 9.54 -6.84
C GLN A 204 10.38 8.80 -5.58
N TRP A 205 9.49 9.38 -4.79
CA TRP A 205 9.00 8.80 -3.54
C TRP A 205 7.70 8.01 -3.70
N SER A 206 7.55 7.35 -4.84
CA SER A 206 6.44 6.49 -5.22
C SER A 206 6.94 5.14 -5.74
N SER A 207 6.14 4.09 -5.56
CA SER A 207 6.47 2.77 -6.08
C SER A 207 6.38 2.65 -7.60
N PHE A 208 5.82 3.63 -8.32
CA PHE A 208 5.59 3.54 -9.78
C PHE A 208 6.86 3.13 -10.55
N LYS A 209 7.91 3.96 -10.51
CA LYS A 209 9.21 3.61 -11.14
C LYS A 209 9.83 2.38 -10.51
N ARG A 210 9.66 2.19 -9.19
CA ARG A 210 10.29 1.08 -8.46
C ARG A 210 9.77 -0.27 -8.93
N ILE A 211 8.49 -0.39 -9.29
CA ILE A 211 7.88 -1.60 -9.86
C ILE A 211 8.50 -1.93 -11.22
N LEU A 212 8.85 -0.92 -12.01
CA LEU A 212 9.40 -1.06 -13.36
C LEU A 212 10.91 -1.35 -13.40
N ILE A 213 11.64 -1.11 -12.31
CA ILE A 213 13.10 -1.30 -12.25
C ILE A 213 13.43 -2.74 -11.81
N GLU A 214 14.31 -3.42 -12.55
CA GLU A 214 14.85 -4.75 -12.24
C GLU A 214 15.95 -4.69 -11.16
N LYS A 215 15.62 -4.10 -10.01
CA LYS A 215 16.46 -4.12 -8.81
C LYS A 215 15.73 -4.86 -7.69
N PRO A 216 16.43 -5.68 -6.88
CA PRO A 216 15.83 -6.33 -5.73
C PRO A 216 15.10 -5.35 -4.80
N SER A 217 13.92 -5.75 -4.33
CA SER A 217 13.16 -5.06 -3.29
C SER A 217 12.09 -5.96 -2.73
N LYS A 218 11.55 -5.62 -1.57
CA LYS A 218 10.43 -6.32 -0.94
C LYS A 218 9.04 -5.98 -1.53
N LEU A 219 8.97 -5.09 -2.53
CA LEU A 219 7.74 -4.88 -3.28
C LEU A 219 7.36 -6.13 -4.06
N LYS A 220 6.07 -6.46 -4.10
CA LYS A 220 5.50 -7.53 -4.92
C LYS A 220 5.40 -7.15 -6.40
N LYS A 221 6.53 -6.78 -7.01
CA LYS A 221 6.59 -6.24 -8.37
C LYS A 221 5.96 -7.18 -9.39
N SER A 222 6.37 -8.45 -9.38
CA SER A 222 5.89 -9.45 -10.35
C SER A 222 4.38 -9.63 -10.22
N GLU A 223 3.86 -9.77 -9.00
CA GLU A 223 2.42 -9.90 -8.75
C GLU A 223 1.66 -8.65 -9.22
N VAL A 224 2.20 -7.44 -9.00
CA VAL A 224 1.58 -6.21 -9.54
C VAL A 224 1.60 -6.20 -11.06
N LEU A 225 2.71 -6.52 -11.70
CA LEU A 225 2.78 -6.52 -13.17
C LEU A 225 1.87 -7.58 -13.79
N GLU A 226 1.79 -8.77 -13.18
CA GLU A 226 0.88 -9.85 -13.56
C GLU A 226 -0.59 -9.46 -13.34
N TRP A 227 -0.89 -8.72 -12.27
CA TRP A 227 -2.23 -8.19 -12.02
C TRP A 227 -2.73 -7.30 -13.16
N PHE A 228 -1.84 -6.49 -13.73
CA PHE A 228 -2.13 -5.67 -14.90
C PHE A 228 -2.04 -6.46 -16.22
N GLY A 229 -1.77 -7.77 -16.15
CA GLY A 229 -1.52 -8.66 -17.27
C GLY A 229 -0.05 -8.74 -17.65
N ASN A 230 0.62 -7.58 -17.76
CA ASN A 230 2.08 -7.49 -17.94
C ASN A 230 2.58 -6.05 -17.73
N ARG A 231 3.88 -5.85 -17.93
CA ARG A 231 4.56 -4.54 -17.89
C ARG A 231 3.95 -3.51 -18.84
N GLU A 232 3.64 -3.89 -20.08
CA GLU A 232 3.13 -2.98 -21.11
C GLU A 232 1.74 -2.48 -20.75
N HIS A 233 0.86 -3.37 -20.30
CA HIS A 233 -0.48 -3.02 -19.84
C HIS A 233 -0.46 -2.17 -18.56
N TYR A 234 0.47 -2.44 -17.63
CA TYR A 234 0.69 -1.57 -16.46
C TYR A 234 1.03 -0.15 -16.91
N LEU A 235 2.00 0.01 -17.82
CA LEU A 235 2.38 1.33 -18.35
C LEU A 235 1.23 1.98 -19.11
N HIS A 236 0.55 1.22 -19.98
CA HIS A 236 -0.57 1.69 -20.76
C HIS A 236 -1.69 2.23 -19.84
N PHE A 237 -2.09 1.45 -18.84
CA PHE A 237 -3.11 1.86 -17.86
C PHE A 237 -2.72 3.16 -17.15
N HIS A 238 -1.45 3.30 -16.74
CA HIS A 238 -1.01 4.53 -16.07
C HIS A 238 -0.91 5.74 -17.02
N ASN A 239 -0.65 5.52 -18.31
CA ASN A 239 -0.52 6.59 -19.30
C ASN A 239 -1.87 7.12 -19.81
N ILE A 240 -2.82 6.23 -20.13
CA ILE A 240 -4.12 6.63 -20.67
C ILE A 240 -5.01 7.32 -19.63
N ASN A 241 -4.78 7.00 -18.36
CA ASN A 241 -5.52 7.56 -17.25
C ASN A 241 -4.95 8.90 -16.78
N ASN A 242 -4.08 9.55 -17.56
CA ASN A 242 -3.44 10.83 -17.23
C ASN A 242 -4.48 11.86 -16.74
N GLY A 243 -4.51 12.06 -15.42
CA GLY A 243 -5.46 12.97 -14.78
C GLY A 243 -6.87 12.40 -14.60
N PHE A 244 -7.02 11.07 -14.42
CA PHE A 244 -8.27 10.41 -14.00
C PHE A 244 -9.04 11.40 -13.14
N ASN A 245 -10.16 11.91 -13.67
CA ASN A 245 -11.08 12.73 -12.89
C ASN A 245 -11.52 11.82 -11.76
N PHE A 246 -10.76 11.85 -10.66
CA PHE A 246 -11.01 11.02 -9.52
C PHE A 246 -12.45 11.35 -9.15
N PRO A 247 -13.36 10.35 -9.14
CA PRO A 247 -14.73 10.60 -8.74
C PRO A 247 -14.73 11.47 -7.47
N GLU A 248 -15.60 12.47 -7.32
CA GLU A 248 -15.52 13.39 -6.16
C GLU A 248 -15.49 12.65 -4.80
N ASN A 249 -16.05 11.44 -4.75
CA ASN A 249 -15.99 10.53 -3.61
C ASN A 249 -14.66 9.77 -3.41
N TRP A 250 -13.63 10.07 -4.20
CA TRP A 250 -12.26 9.53 -4.12
C TRP A 250 -11.29 10.53 -3.48
N ASN A 251 -11.80 11.38 -2.58
CA ASN A 251 -10.94 12.14 -1.69
C ASN A 251 -10.59 11.34 -0.43
N LEU A 252 -9.69 10.37 -0.60
CA LEU A 252 -9.18 9.51 0.47
C LEU A 252 -8.28 10.27 1.47
N ASP A 253 -7.97 11.53 1.17
CA ASP A 253 -6.97 12.35 1.84
C ASP A 253 -7.60 13.32 2.87
N GLU A 254 -8.94 13.38 2.94
CA GLU A 254 -9.76 14.14 3.91
C GLU A 254 -10.07 13.36 5.19
#